data_AF-A0A821N5H8-F1
#
_entry.id   AF-A0A821N5H8-F1
#
_cell.length_a   1.000
_cell.length_b   1.000
_cell.length_c   1.000
_cell.angle_alpha   90.00
_cell.angle_beta   90.00
_cell.angle_gamma   90.00
#
_symmetry.space_group_name_H-M   'P 1'
#
loop_
_entity.id
_entity.type
_entity.pdbx_description
1 polymer ?
#
loop_
_entity_poly.entity_id
_entity_poly.type
_entity_poly.pdbx_seq_one_letter_code
_entity_poly.pdbx_strand_id
1 'polypeptide(L)'
;MTNLDFLRQIETAVLSCVSSDPIRRQQAYTFVEEIKSNPTQSVSVGFEFFNKNQQFDPLVKHFGLQCIEETIKYKWTSLDPQLKLSIKERLWLLMTEHDQLPVHLKTILVRCVCEIAKREWPQQWPLFLDELVALSKLNSTNDYSLLILAYLIEDVIVLQTLNSIRKRDIQTTLLQHGTKLLEFIEYFLDLPNTISSSLYALTMFATFLPIDIFFSTKIIDKIVYLLNSSIHRMKAAEFLSVISDRRGKYEERLPLLQLFSYLFQNGSHYNDLYTVIKTQQSNDIYDFMKQYAMVITALCDQLCYLCGGEDLNKKTSLPEQFSNGKFLQVLLTLMQHPSIYISLYGYQMWLQLIKANIFQDNDYQNILPIVLRALCHSLVKQPYKKTDVEQGK
;
A
#
# COMPACT_ATOMS: atom_id res chain seq x y z
N MET A 1 -15.57 19.72 40.34
CA MET A 1 -16.09 19.57 38.98
C MET A 1 -16.49 18.12 38.80
N THR A 2 -17.67 17.85 38.25
CA THR A 2 -17.97 16.48 37.84
C THR A 2 -16.98 16.07 36.74
N ASN A 3 -16.64 14.79 36.62
CA ASN A 3 -15.73 14.31 35.57
C ASN A 3 -16.22 14.78 34.17
N LEU A 4 -17.54 14.85 33.98
CA LEU A 4 -18.16 15.37 32.76
C LEU A 4 -17.88 16.86 32.51
N ASP A 5 -17.93 17.73 33.53
CA ASP A 5 -17.65 19.16 33.35
C ASP A 5 -16.21 19.37 32.84
N PHE A 6 -15.27 18.58 33.37
CA PHE A 6 -13.87 18.62 32.94
C PHE A 6 -13.72 18.16 31.48
N LEU A 7 -14.38 17.06 31.08
CA LEU A 7 -14.37 16.60 29.69
C LEU A 7 -14.99 17.61 28.71
N ARG A 8 -16.05 18.32 29.11
CA ARG A 8 -16.67 19.38 28.29
C ARG A 8 -15.78 20.62 28.17
N GLN A 9 -15.00 20.94 29.20
CA GLN A 9 -13.98 21.98 29.12
C GLN A 9 -12.89 21.62 28.09
N ILE A 10 -12.45 20.37 28.07
CA ILE A 10 -11.46 19.88 27.11
C ILE A 10 -12.03 19.93 25.69
N GLU A 11 -13.26 19.46 25.48
CA GLU A 11 -13.93 19.56 24.18
C GLU A 11 -13.99 21.01 23.68
N THR A 12 -14.34 21.95 24.55
CA THR A 12 -14.37 23.38 24.20
C THR A 12 -12.98 23.91 23.81
N ALA A 13 -11.93 23.48 24.51
CA ALA A 13 -10.56 23.87 24.21
C ALA A 13 -10.10 23.28 22.86
N VAL A 14 -10.32 21.99 22.62
CA VAL A 14 -9.98 21.33 21.34
C VAL A 14 -10.66 22.02 20.16
N LEU A 15 -11.96 22.30 20.26
CA LEU A 15 -12.71 23.01 19.22
C LEU A 15 -12.24 24.46 19.05
N SER A 16 -11.69 25.08 20.09
CA SER A 16 -11.15 26.44 20.03
C SER A 16 -9.73 26.51 19.43
N CYS A 17 -9.04 25.37 19.25
CA CYS A 17 -7.71 25.35 18.61
C CYS A 17 -7.75 25.75 17.12
N VAL A 18 -8.90 25.65 16.47
CA VAL A 18 -9.12 26.10 15.08
C VAL A 18 -9.75 27.49 15.00
N SER A 19 -9.85 28.21 16.12
CA SER A 19 -10.42 29.56 16.16
C SER A 19 -9.63 30.56 15.30
N SER A 20 -10.35 31.49 14.68
CA SER A 20 -9.77 32.63 13.97
C SER A 20 -9.13 33.66 14.91
N ASP A 21 -9.53 33.68 16.19
CA ASP A 21 -8.94 34.53 17.23
C ASP A 21 -7.59 33.94 17.71
N PRO A 22 -6.46 34.65 17.50
CA PRO A 22 -5.14 34.17 17.90
C PRO A 22 -4.98 33.94 19.41
N ILE A 23 -5.58 34.79 20.26
CA ILE A 23 -5.40 34.71 21.72
C ILE A 23 -6.13 33.47 22.25
N ARG A 24 -7.39 33.31 21.84
CA ARG A 24 -8.21 32.16 22.22
C ARG A 24 -7.58 30.85 21.74
N ARG A 25 -7.03 30.84 20.52
CA ARG A 25 -6.31 29.69 19.97
C ARG A 25 -5.06 29.35 20.78
N GLN A 26 -4.23 30.35 21.14
CA GLN A 26 -3.02 30.15 21.95
C GLN A 26 -3.35 29.59 23.34
N GLN A 27 -4.39 30.12 23.99
CA GLN A 27 -4.85 29.64 25.30
C GLN A 27 -5.34 28.19 25.23
N ALA A 28 -6.14 27.87 24.21
CA ALA A 28 -6.61 26.51 23.96
C ALA A 28 -5.47 25.52 23.74
N TYR A 29 -4.46 25.89 22.94
CA TYR A 29 -3.27 25.06 22.73
C TYR A 29 -2.49 24.82 24.02
N THR A 30 -2.27 25.87 24.83
CA THR A 30 -1.53 25.74 26.09
C THR A 30 -2.23 24.76 27.04
N PHE A 31 -3.55 24.89 27.18
CA PHE A 31 -4.35 23.98 28.01
C PHE A 31 -4.32 22.53 27.51
N VAL A 32 -4.39 22.33 26.19
CA VAL A 32 -4.31 21.00 25.59
C VAL A 32 -2.93 20.35 25.80
N GLU A 33 -1.84 21.11 25.70
CA GLU A 33 -0.49 20.62 25.94
C GLU A 33 -0.23 20.28 27.41
N GLU A 34 -0.84 21.00 28.35
CA GLU A 34 -0.81 20.65 29.77
C GLU A 34 -1.40 19.24 30.01
N ILE A 35 -2.50 18.89 29.34
CA ILE A 35 -3.11 17.55 29.45
C ILE A 35 -2.13 16.47 28.94
N LYS A 36 -1.49 16.71 27.79
CA LYS A 36 -0.49 15.80 27.20
C LYS A 36 0.75 15.61 28.06
N SER A 37 1.08 16.61 28.89
CA SER A 37 2.24 16.54 29.78
C SER A 37 2.10 15.41 30.82
N ASN A 38 0.88 15.10 31.27
CA ASN A 38 0.59 14.06 32.25
C ASN A 38 0.07 12.76 31.59
N PRO A 39 0.84 11.65 31.59
CA PRO A 39 0.46 10.39 30.94
C PRO A 39 -0.83 9.78 31.45
N THR A 40 -0.99 9.72 32.77
CA THR A 40 -2.15 9.07 33.41
C THR A 40 -3.42 9.82 33.07
N GLN A 41 -3.36 11.15 33.11
CA GLN A 41 -4.48 12.01 32.73
C GLN A 41 -4.80 11.91 31.24
N SER A 42 -3.77 11.97 30.38
CA SER A 42 -3.90 11.81 28.92
C SER A 42 -4.62 10.53 28.54
N VAL A 43 -4.21 9.41 29.14
CA VAL A 43 -4.80 8.10 28.88
C VAL A 43 -6.24 8.02 29.40
N SER A 44 -6.48 8.49 30.63
CA SER A 44 -7.82 8.47 31.23
C SER A 44 -8.82 9.25 30.36
N VAL A 45 -8.50 10.51 30.09
CA VAL A 45 -9.32 11.42 29.27
C VAL A 45 -9.52 10.86 27.87
N GLY A 46 -8.44 10.36 27.24
CA GLY A 46 -8.48 9.90 25.86
C GLY A 46 -9.52 8.81 25.62
N PHE A 47 -9.64 7.86 26.54
CA PHE A 47 -10.64 6.80 26.44
C PHE A 47 -12.03 7.21 26.97
N GLU A 48 -12.13 8.16 27.90
CA GLU A 48 -13.43 8.64 28.40
C GLU A 48 -14.29 9.27 27.30
N PHE A 49 -13.68 9.88 26.28
CA PHE A 49 -14.39 10.39 25.10
C PHE A 49 -15.09 9.32 24.25
N PHE A 50 -14.82 8.04 24.49
CA PHE A 50 -15.46 6.91 23.81
C PHE A 50 -16.56 6.25 24.65
N ASN A 51 -16.86 6.77 25.85
CA ASN A 51 -17.94 6.26 26.67
C ASN A 51 -19.30 6.38 25.94
N LYS A 52 -19.98 5.25 25.75
CA LYS A 52 -21.28 5.16 25.04
C LYS A 52 -22.38 6.02 25.66
N ASN A 53 -22.28 6.33 26.95
CA ASN A 53 -23.27 7.15 27.66
C ASN A 53 -23.15 8.65 27.34
N GLN A 54 -22.12 9.07 26.61
CA GLN A 54 -21.85 10.48 26.32
C GLN A 54 -21.49 10.69 24.85
N GLN A 55 -22.03 11.76 24.25
CA GLN A 55 -21.71 12.15 22.89
C GLN A 55 -20.72 13.32 22.90
N PHE A 56 -19.56 13.09 22.28
CA PHE A 56 -18.48 14.05 22.06
C PHE A 56 -18.22 14.21 20.57
N ASP A 57 -17.71 15.38 20.19
CA ASP A 57 -17.32 15.69 18.81
C ASP A 57 -16.22 14.72 18.29
N PRO A 58 -16.28 14.29 16.99
CA PRO A 58 -15.25 13.44 16.40
C PRO A 58 -13.82 13.98 16.52
N LEU A 59 -13.62 15.30 16.47
CA LEU A 59 -12.31 15.94 16.65
C LEU A 59 -11.76 15.70 18.06
N VAL A 60 -12.63 15.70 19.07
CA VAL A 60 -12.25 15.44 20.47
C VAL A 60 -11.90 13.98 20.68
N LYS A 61 -12.63 13.06 20.06
CA LYS A 61 -12.29 11.62 20.04
C LYS A 61 -10.94 11.38 19.37
N HIS A 62 -10.67 12.07 18.26
CA HIS A 62 -9.39 12.00 17.57
C HIS A 62 -8.26 12.51 18.46
N PHE A 63 -8.44 13.68 19.08
CA PHE A 63 -7.52 14.24 20.05
C PHE A 63 -7.24 13.28 21.23
N GLY A 64 -8.27 12.61 21.75
CA GLY A 64 -8.14 11.62 22.80
C GLY A 64 -7.23 10.45 22.42
N LEU A 65 -7.44 9.87 21.23
CA LEU A 65 -6.56 8.82 20.70
C LEU A 65 -5.15 9.34 20.41
N GLN A 66 -5.00 10.60 19.98
CA GLN A 66 -3.69 11.22 19.78
C GLN A 66 -2.91 11.35 21.09
N CYS A 67 -3.57 11.72 22.20
CA CYS A 67 -2.93 11.76 23.51
C CYS A 67 -2.43 10.37 23.95
N ILE A 68 -3.22 9.33 23.68
CA ILE A 68 -2.84 7.94 23.95
C ILE A 68 -1.64 7.55 23.06
N GLU A 69 -1.69 7.85 21.76
CA GLU A 69 -0.59 7.58 20.83
C GLU A 69 0.72 8.26 21.28
N GLU A 70 0.69 9.56 21.59
CA GLU A 70 1.87 10.31 22.06
C GLU A 70 2.41 9.75 23.37
N THR A 71 1.51 9.34 24.28
CA THR A 71 1.90 8.71 25.55
C THR A 71 2.62 7.39 25.33
N ILE A 72 2.08 6.52 24.45
CA ILE A 72 2.75 5.28 24.04
C ILE A 72 4.07 5.61 23.35
N LYS A 73 4.08 6.62 22.48
CA LYS A 73 5.25 6.93 21.66
C LYS A 73 6.45 7.38 22.50
N TYR A 74 6.22 8.29 23.44
CA TYR A 74 7.31 8.98 24.14
C TYR A 74 7.52 8.53 25.58
N LYS A 75 6.50 7.95 26.23
CA LYS A 75 6.52 7.71 27.68
C LYS A 75 6.28 6.25 28.06
N TRP A 76 6.08 5.35 27.09
CA TRP A 76 5.73 3.94 27.34
C TRP A 76 6.69 3.20 28.26
N THR A 77 8.00 3.35 28.09
CA THR A 77 8.99 2.63 28.92
C THR A 77 8.86 2.97 30.40
N SER A 78 8.53 4.22 30.73
CA SER A 78 8.34 4.70 32.10
C SER A 78 6.96 4.45 32.71
N LEU A 79 5.99 3.95 31.93
CA LEU A 79 4.64 3.70 32.47
C LEU A 79 4.62 2.49 33.40
N ASP A 80 3.76 2.56 34.41
CA ASP A 80 3.45 1.45 35.30
C ASP A 80 2.88 0.25 34.51
N PRO A 81 3.25 -1.01 34.85
CA PRO A 81 2.76 -2.19 34.16
C PRO A 81 1.23 -2.34 34.14
N GLN A 82 0.52 -1.93 35.20
CA GLN A 82 -0.95 -1.99 35.23
C GLN A 82 -1.58 -1.01 34.25
N LEU A 83 -1.00 0.19 34.12
CA LEU A 83 -1.45 1.17 33.14
C LEU A 83 -1.22 0.68 31.70
N LYS A 84 -0.08 0.02 31.43
CA LYS A 84 0.20 -0.60 30.12
C LYS A 84 -0.84 -1.65 29.75
N LEU A 85 -1.15 -2.54 30.69
CA LEU A 85 -2.17 -3.57 30.49
C LEU A 85 -3.54 -2.93 30.23
N SER A 86 -3.93 -1.95 31.05
CA SER A 86 -5.19 -1.23 30.89
C SER A 86 -5.30 -0.54 29.52
N ILE A 87 -4.21 0.07 29.03
CA ILE A 87 -4.18 0.67 27.68
C ILE A 87 -4.44 -0.41 26.62
N LYS A 88 -3.75 -1.54 26.66
CA LYS A 88 -3.94 -2.63 25.70
C LYS A 88 -5.38 -3.14 25.70
N GLU A 89 -5.92 -3.45 26.88
CA GLU A 89 -7.29 -3.95 27.03
C GLU A 89 -8.33 -2.98 26.48
N ARG A 90 -8.19 -1.68 26.79
CA ARG A 90 -9.13 -0.65 26.33
C ARG A 90 -9.01 -0.38 24.84
N LEU A 91 -7.81 -0.43 24.25
CA LEU A 91 -7.65 -0.35 22.80
C LEU A 91 -8.34 -1.54 22.09
N TRP A 92 -8.19 -2.75 22.64
CA TRP A 92 -8.88 -3.95 22.14
C TRP A 92 -10.40 -3.79 22.23
N LEU A 93 -10.90 -3.32 23.38
CA LEU A 93 -12.32 -3.06 23.59
C LEU A 93 -12.87 -2.07 22.55
N LEU A 94 -12.13 -1.00 22.24
CA LEU A 94 -12.54 -0.04 21.21
C LEU A 94 -12.61 -0.68 19.81
N MET A 95 -11.73 -1.62 19.50
CA MET A 95 -11.73 -2.33 18.22
C MET A 95 -12.87 -3.36 18.11
N THR A 96 -13.31 -3.95 19.23
CA THR A 96 -14.34 -5.00 19.24
C THR A 96 -15.75 -4.46 19.46
N GLU A 97 -15.93 -3.38 20.21
CA GLU A 97 -17.26 -2.85 20.55
C GLU A 97 -17.80 -1.77 19.60
N HIS A 98 -16.95 -1.18 18.76
CA HIS A 98 -17.34 -0.14 17.81
C HIS A 98 -17.23 -0.66 16.38
N ASP A 99 -18.33 -1.24 15.88
CA ASP A 99 -18.37 -1.90 14.57
C ASP A 99 -18.05 -0.98 13.37
N GLN A 100 -18.12 0.35 13.53
CA GLN A 100 -17.91 1.30 12.42
C GLN A 100 -17.31 2.64 12.88
N LEU A 101 -16.08 2.62 13.40
CA LEU A 101 -15.35 3.88 13.61
C LEU A 101 -15.06 4.58 12.27
N PRO A 102 -15.24 5.91 12.17
CA PRO A 102 -14.77 6.68 11.04
C PRO A 102 -13.30 6.39 10.72
N VAL A 103 -12.93 6.41 9.43
CA VAL A 103 -11.59 6.05 8.96
C VAL A 103 -10.48 6.77 9.74
N HIS A 104 -10.63 8.06 10.00
CA HIS A 104 -9.62 8.84 10.74
C HIS A 104 -9.43 8.38 12.21
N LEU A 105 -10.48 7.93 12.89
CA LEU A 105 -10.38 7.37 14.25
C LEU A 105 -9.81 5.96 14.23
N LYS A 106 -10.25 5.17 13.25
CA LYS A 106 -9.74 3.83 12.98
C LYS A 106 -8.22 3.84 12.76
N THR A 107 -7.73 4.76 11.93
CA THR A 107 -6.30 4.91 11.61
C THR A 107 -5.46 5.21 12.86
N ILE A 108 -5.88 6.16 13.70
CA ILE A 108 -5.11 6.49 14.91
C ILE A 108 -5.19 5.39 15.98
N LEU A 109 -6.32 4.68 16.07
CA LEU A 109 -6.46 3.49 16.92
C LEU A 109 -5.47 2.38 16.51
N VAL A 110 -5.39 2.08 15.20
CA VAL A 110 -4.40 1.14 14.64
C VAL A 110 -2.97 1.59 14.95
N ARG A 111 -2.67 2.88 14.78
CA ARG A 111 -1.34 3.45 15.09
C ARG A 111 -0.96 3.28 16.56
N CYS A 112 -1.90 3.45 17.50
CA CYS A 112 -1.64 3.19 18.91
C CYS A 112 -1.15 1.75 19.14
N VAL A 113 -1.83 0.76 18.54
CA VAL A 113 -1.42 -0.65 18.64
C VAL A 113 -0.07 -0.89 17.98
N CYS A 114 0.20 -0.29 16.82
CA CYS A 114 1.49 -0.38 16.14
C CYS A 114 2.62 0.21 16.98
N GLU A 115 2.41 1.35 17.65
CA GLU A 115 3.39 1.94 18.56
C GLU A 115 3.69 0.99 19.75
N ILE A 116 2.69 0.31 20.30
CA ILE A 116 2.94 -0.71 21.35
C ILE A 116 3.75 -1.88 20.76
N ALA A 117 3.34 -2.41 19.60
CA ALA A 117 4.02 -3.53 18.94
C ALA A 117 5.50 -3.21 18.62
N LYS A 118 5.80 -2.01 18.12
CA LYS A 118 7.19 -1.57 17.87
C LYS A 118 8.09 -1.66 19.11
N ARG A 119 7.52 -1.45 20.30
CA ARG A 119 8.25 -1.47 21.58
C ARG A 119 8.34 -2.87 22.19
N GLU A 120 7.29 -3.67 22.07
CA GLU A 120 7.17 -4.91 22.84
C GLU A 120 7.24 -6.19 21.98
N TRP A 121 6.75 -6.15 20.74
CA TRP A 121 6.71 -7.32 19.86
C TRP A 121 8.03 -7.50 19.08
N PRO A 122 8.72 -8.66 19.16
CA PRO A 122 8.16 -9.97 19.54
C PRO A 122 8.37 -10.44 20.98
N GLN A 123 9.44 -10.03 21.67
CA GLN A 123 9.87 -10.71 22.90
C GLN A 123 8.97 -10.46 24.12
N GLN A 124 8.45 -9.25 24.27
CA GLN A 124 7.59 -8.87 25.41
C GLN A 124 6.10 -9.07 25.12
N TRP A 125 5.74 -9.35 23.86
CA TRP A 125 4.37 -9.61 23.44
C TRP A 125 4.29 -10.82 22.48
N PRO A 126 4.72 -12.01 22.91
CA PRO A 126 4.87 -13.16 22.01
C PRO A 126 3.56 -13.62 21.35
N LEU A 127 2.42 -13.42 22.01
CA LEU A 127 1.09 -13.83 21.52
C LEU A 127 0.45 -12.82 20.55
N PHE A 128 1.13 -11.73 20.21
CA PHE A 128 0.56 -10.66 19.37
C PHE A 128 -0.08 -11.16 18.07
N LEU A 129 0.59 -12.05 17.32
CA LEU A 129 0.02 -12.59 16.07
C LEU A 129 -1.23 -13.46 16.33
N ASP A 130 -1.22 -14.26 17.39
CA ASP A 130 -2.38 -15.08 17.78
C ASP A 130 -3.55 -14.20 18.22
N GLU A 131 -3.28 -13.11 18.94
CA GLU A 131 -4.27 -12.10 19.33
C GLU A 131 -4.87 -11.39 18.11
N LEU A 132 -4.08 -11.08 17.07
CA LEU A 132 -4.59 -10.51 15.82
C LEU A 132 -5.48 -11.50 15.06
N VAL A 133 -5.12 -12.79 15.06
CA VAL A 133 -5.96 -13.85 14.47
C VAL A 133 -7.25 -14.03 15.28
N ALA A 134 -7.19 -13.92 16.61
CA ALA A 134 -8.39 -13.95 17.45
C ALA A 134 -9.30 -12.74 17.17
N LEU A 135 -8.73 -11.54 17.09
CA LEU A 135 -9.46 -10.30 16.76
C LEU A 135 -10.20 -10.43 15.43
N SER A 136 -9.55 -11.02 14.42
CA SER A 136 -10.13 -11.16 13.09
C SER A 136 -11.28 -12.18 13.04
N LYS A 137 -11.39 -13.08 14.03
CA LYS A 137 -12.49 -14.04 14.17
C LYS A 137 -13.71 -13.46 14.88
N LEU A 138 -13.54 -12.40 15.68
CA LEU A 138 -14.63 -11.77 16.42
C LEU A 138 -15.60 -11.04 15.48
N ASN A 139 -15.08 -10.42 14.43
CA ASN A 139 -15.89 -9.79 13.39
C ASN A 139 -15.21 -10.00 12.03
N SER A 140 -15.77 -10.90 11.21
CA SER A 140 -15.25 -11.24 9.89
C SER A 140 -15.25 -10.07 8.90
N THR A 141 -15.95 -8.98 9.21
CA THR A 141 -15.97 -7.76 8.38
C THR A 141 -14.92 -6.74 8.78
N ASN A 142 -14.20 -6.98 9.88
CA ASN A 142 -13.23 -6.05 10.42
C ASN A 142 -11.82 -6.33 9.88
N ASP A 143 -11.16 -5.28 9.41
CA ASP A 143 -9.82 -5.31 8.82
C ASP A 143 -8.74 -4.78 9.77
N TYR A 144 -9.02 -4.53 11.07
CA TYR A 144 -8.01 -4.02 12.02
C TYR A 144 -6.75 -4.88 12.01
N SER A 145 -6.87 -6.21 12.02
CA SER A 145 -5.70 -7.10 11.99
C SER A 145 -4.83 -6.89 10.75
N LEU A 146 -5.44 -6.66 9.58
CA LEU A 146 -4.73 -6.37 8.33
C LEU A 146 -4.07 -5.00 8.38
N LEU A 147 -4.78 -3.98 8.87
CA LEU A 147 -4.26 -2.62 8.98
C LEU A 147 -3.11 -2.54 10.01
N ILE A 148 -3.22 -3.21 11.15
CA ILE A 148 -2.15 -3.28 12.15
C ILE A 148 -0.89 -3.91 11.54
N LEU A 149 -1.02 -5.03 10.82
CA LEU A 149 0.12 -5.65 10.14
C LEU A 149 0.72 -4.72 9.08
N ALA A 150 -0.12 -4.09 8.25
CA ALA A 150 0.33 -3.21 7.19
C ALA A 150 1.07 -1.98 7.72
N TYR A 151 0.48 -1.26 8.69
CA TYR A 151 1.07 -0.05 9.28
C TYR A 151 2.35 -0.37 10.07
N LEU A 152 2.38 -1.51 10.78
CA LEU A 152 3.59 -1.95 11.46
C LEU A 152 4.74 -2.21 10.46
N ILE A 153 4.46 -2.88 9.34
CA ILE A 153 5.47 -3.13 8.30
C ILE A 153 5.90 -1.83 7.65
N GLU A 154 4.96 -0.95 7.32
CA GLU A 154 5.25 0.36 6.75
C GLU A 154 6.20 1.16 7.64
N ASP A 155 5.87 1.30 8.93
CA ASP A 155 6.68 2.02 9.90
C ASP A 155 8.09 1.44 10.08
N VAL A 156 8.21 0.11 10.09
CA VAL A 156 9.46 -0.58 10.46
C VAL A 156 10.35 -0.84 9.25
N ILE A 157 9.77 -1.25 8.13
CA ILE A 157 10.50 -1.69 6.93
C ILE A 157 10.64 -0.56 5.93
N VAL A 158 9.55 0.13 5.60
CA VAL A 158 9.50 1.15 4.55
C VAL A 158 10.04 2.48 5.08
N LEU A 159 9.43 3.00 6.14
CA LEU A 159 9.78 4.28 6.75
C LEU A 159 10.98 4.20 7.70
N GLN A 160 11.33 3.00 8.15
CA GLN A 160 12.50 2.73 9.00
C GLN A 160 12.54 3.61 10.26
N THR A 161 11.40 3.74 10.92
CA THR A 161 11.22 4.60 12.12
C THR A 161 11.95 4.10 13.37
N LEU A 162 12.51 2.88 13.33
CA LEU A 162 13.20 2.23 14.45
C LEU A 162 14.69 2.06 14.17
N ASN A 163 15.46 1.86 15.25
CA ASN A 163 16.86 1.49 15.12
C ASN A 163 17.04 0.13 14.42
N SER A 164 18.25 -0.12 13.90
CA SER A 164 18.56 -1.29 13.07
C SER A 164 18.36 -2.63 13.79
N ILE A 165 18.62 -2.69 15.10
CA ILE A 165 18.43 -3.91 15.91
C ILE A 165 16.95 -4.23 16.01
N ARG A 166 16.13 -3.26 16.43
CA ARG A 166 14.70 -3.48 16.62
C ARG A 166 13.99 -3.79 15.31
N LYS A 167 14.36 -3.09 14.23
CA LYS A 167 13.91 -3.40 12.88
C LYS A 167 14.21 -4.85 12.52
N ARG A 168 15.45 -5.31 12.76
CA ARG A 168 15.87 -6.67 12.43
C ARG A 168 15.07 -7.72 13.22
N ASP A 169 14.83 -7.50 14.51
CA ASP A 169 14.05 -8.41 15.35
C ASP A 169 12.64 -8.62 14.77
N ILE A 170 11.92 -7.52 14.54
CA ILE A 170 10.55 -7.52 14.00
C ILE A 170 10.53 -8.15 12.60
N GLN A 171 11.45 -7.74 11.72
CA GLN A 171 11.53 -8.27 10.36
C GLN A 171 11.83 -9.78 10.34
N THR A 172 12.71 -10.25 11.22
CA THR A 172 13.07 -11.68 11.30
C THR A 172 11.87 -12.51 11.73
N THR A 173 11.09 -12.04 12.72
CA THR A 173 9.86 -12.73 13.13
C THR A 173 8.80 -12.71 12.03
N LEU A 174 8.63 -11.60 11.30
CA LEU A 174 7.72 -11.55 10.15
C LEU A 174 8.14 -12.53 9.05
N LEU A 175 9.43 -12.66 8.77
CA LEU A 175 9.96 -13.63 7.81
C LEU A 175 9.69 -15.07 8.25
N GLN A 176 9.87 -15.39 9.53
CA GLN A 176 9.59 -16.72 10.10
C GLN A 176 8.13 -17.14 9.95
N HIS A 177 7.20 -16.19 10.04
CA HIS A 177 5.76 -16.43 9.92
C HIS A 177 5.19 -16.08 8.54
N GLY A 178 6.04 -15.74 7.56
CA GLY A 178 5.63 -15.14 6.28
C GLY A 178 4.56 -15.94 5.53
N THR A 179 4.75 -17.25 5.36
CA THR A 179 3.78 -18.12 4.66
C THR A 179 2.41 -18.12 5.34
N LYS A 180 2.37 -18.30 6.67
CA LYS A 180 1.12 -18.31 7.44
C LYS A 180 0.41 -16.95 7.39
N LEU A 181 1.17 -15.86 7.41
CA LEU A 181 0.62 -14.50 7.28
C LEU A 181 0.06 -14.26 5.87
N LEU A 182 0.70 -14.78 4.82
CA LEU A 182 0.14 -14.72 3.46
C LEU A 182 -1.15 -15.54 3.33
N GLU A 183 -1.21 -16.76 3.87
CA GLU A 183 -2.45 -17.56 3.92
C GLU A 183 -3.57 -16.83 4.68
N PHE A 184 -3.22 -16.19 5.80
CA PHE A 184 -4.15 -15.37 6.57
C PHE A 184 -4.70 -14.21 5.74
N ILE A 185 -3.86 -13.44 5.05
CA ILE A 185 -4.31 -12.33 4.21
C ILE A 185 -5.08 -12.82 2.98
N GLU A 186 -4.70 -13.97 2.41
CA GLU A 186 -5.38 -14.60 1.29
C GLU A 186 -6.85 -14.88 1.62
N TYR A 187 -7.14 -15.36 2.84
CA TYR A 187 -8.52 -15.56 3.32
C TYR A 187 -9.33 -14.25 3.30
N PHE A 188 -8.74 -13.14 3.76
CA PHE A 188 -9.41 -11.84 3.73
C PHE A 188 -9.51 -11.24 2.33
N LEU A 189 -8.76 -11.73 1.35
CA LEU A 189 -8.87 -11.27 -0.02
C LEU A 189 -10.17 -11.76 -0.68
N ASP A 190 -10.80 -12.80 -0.13
CA ASP A 190 -12.11 -13.32 -0.57
C ASP A 190 -13.31 -12.62 0.08
N LEU A 191 -13.08 -11.79 1.10
CA LEU A 191 -14.14 -11.10 1.84
C LEU A 191 -14.31 -9.67 1.28
N PRO A 192 -15.52 -9.28 0.80
CA PRO A 192 -15.72 -8.02 0.06
C PRO A 192 -15.26 -6.75 0.76
N ASN A 193 -15.46 -6.65 2.08
CA ASN A 193 -15.16 -5.44 2.86
C ASN A 193 -13.67 -5.30 3.22
N THR A 194 -12.88 -6.37 3.06
CA THR A 194 -11.48 -6.38 3.49
C THR A 194 -10.50 -6.39 2.31
N ILE A 195 -10.95 -6.58 1.07
CA ILE A 195 -10.12 -6.60 -0.15
C ILE A 195 -9.14 -5.41 -0.17
N SER A 196 -9.64 -4.20 0.07
CA SER A 196 -8.84 -2.98 0.08
C SER A 196 -7.70 -2.99 1.10
N SER A 197 -7.94 -3.54 2.29
CA SER A 197 -6.97 -3.60 3.39
C SER A 197 -6.04 -4.80 3.23
N SER A 198 -6.52 -5.90 2.64
CA SER A 198 -5.71 -7.04 2.23
C SER A 198 -4.69 -6.65 1.16
N LEU A 199 -5.12 -5.91 0.11
CA LEU A 199 -4.21 -5.40 -0.92
C LEU A 199 -3.15 -4.47 -0.34
N TYR A 200 -3.52 -3.63 0.63
CA TYR A 200 -2.57 -2.76 1.32
C TYR A 200 -1.54 -3.57 2.13
N ALA A 201 -1.99 -4.53 2.93
CA ALA A 201 -1.12 -5.43 3.68
C ALA A 201 -0.19 -6.21 2.74
N LEU A 202 -0.72 -6.82 1.68
CA LEU A 202 0.08 -7.54 0.68
C LEU A 202 1.15 -6.66 0.04
N THR A 203 0.82 -5.40 -0.27
CA THR A 203 1.78 -4.44 -0.83
C THR A 203 2.93 -4.20 0.15
N MET A 204 2.63 -4.05 1.45
CA MET A 204 3.66 -3.90 2.49
C MET A 204 4.52 -5.17 2.62
N PHE A 205 3.90 -6.35 2.66
CA PHE A 205 4.62 -7.63 2.72
C PHE A 205 5.51 -7.86 1.49
N ALA A 206 5.06 -7.47 0.30
CA ALA A 206 5.81 -7.60 -0.95
C ALA A 206 7.12 -6.79 -0.95
N THR A 207 7.30 -5.81 -0.05
CA THR A 207 8.54 -5.02 0.04
C THR A 207 9.75 -5.79 0.56
N PHE A 208 9.54 -6.84 1.37
CA PHE A 208 10.65 -7.56 2.02
C PHE A 208 10.53 -9.08 2.03
N LEU A 209 9.32 -9.66 1.94
CA LEU A 209 9.17 -11.11 1.91
C LEU A 209 9.88 -11.73 0.69
N PRO A 210 10.33 -13.00 0.79
CA PRO A 210 10.80 -13.76 -0.36
C PRO A 210 9.75 -13.79 -1.47
N ILE A 211 10.19 -13.75 -2.73
CA ILE A 211 9.27 -13.61 -3.87
C ILE A 211 8.54 -14.92 -4.14
N ASP A 212 9.22 -16.05 -4.01
CA ASP A 212 8.73 -17.40 -4.28
C ASP A 212 7.48 -17.76 -3.46
N ILE A 213 7.40 -17.30 -2.20
CA ILE A 213 6.25 -17.63 -1.34
C ILE A 213 4.93 -17.01 -1.84
N PHE A 214 4.97 -15.90 -2.58
CA PHE A 214 3.75 -15.34 -3.19
C PHE A 214 3.19 -16.23 -4.31
N PHE A 215 4.06 -16.92 -5.05
CA PHE A 215 3.66 -17.85 -6.12
C PHE A 215 3.26 -19.23 -5.58
N SER A 216 3.59 -19.54 -4.32
CA SER A 216 3.12 -20.74 -3.65
C SER A 216 1.67 -20.67 -3.16
N THR A 217 1.05 -19.49 -3.24
CA THR A 217 -0.33 -19.20 -2.82
C THR A 217 -1.19 -18.81 -4.03
N LYS A 218 -2.52 -18.63 -3.86
CA LYS A 218 -3.38 -18.12 -4.96
C LYS A 218 -3.45 -16.59 -4.99
N ILE A 219 -2.56 -15.92 -4.27
CA ILE A 219 -2.57 -14.45 -4.17
C ILE A 219 -2.38 -13.83 -5.55
N ILE A 220 -1.40 -14.28 -6.34
CA ILE A 220 -1.13 -13.71 -7.66
C ILE A 220 -2.34 -13.85 -8.59
N ASP A 221 -2.99 -15.02 -8.63
CA ASP A 221 -4.23 -15.22 -9.39
C ASP A 221 -5.33 -14.23 -8.99
N LYS A 222 -5.56 -14.08 -7.68
CA LYS A 222 -6.58 -13.16 -7.14
C LYS A 222 -6.25 -11.70 -7.46
N ILE A 223 -4.99 -11.28 -7.33
CA ILE A 223 -4.53 -9.94 -7.67
C ILE A 223 -4.77 -9.65 -9.15
N VAL A 224 -4.40 -10.57 -10.04
CA VAL A 224 -4.58 -10.39 -11.48
C VAL A 224 -6.06 -10.35 -11.86
N TYR A 225 -6.89 -11.17 -11.21
CA TYR A 225 -8.35 -11.06 -11.35
C TYR A 225 -8.87 -9.67 -10.95
N LEU A 226 -8.38 -9.12 -9.83
CA LEU A 226 -8.77 -7.81 -9.30
C LEU A 226 -8.35 -6.63 -10.21
N LEU A 227 -7.42 -6.80 -11.15
CA LEU A 227 -7.12 -5.79 -12.19
C LEU A 227 -8.36 -5.47 -13.05
N ASN A 228 -9.30 -6.40 -13.18
CA ASN A 228 -10.54 -6.16 -13.90
C ASN A 228 -11.58 -5.36 -13.07
N SER A 229 -11.44 -5.32 -11.75
CA SER A 229 -12.36 -4.58 -10.86
C SER A 229 -12.12 -3.08 -10.94
N SER A 230 -13.13 -2.27 -11.24
CA SER A 230 -13.00 -0.80 -11.25
C SER A 230 -12.63 -0.21 -9.89
N ILE A 231 -13.03 -0.87 -8.81
CA ILE A 231 -12.81 -0.42 -7.43
C ILE A 231 -11.40 -0.77 -6.94
N HIS A 232 -10.88 -1.95 -7.30
CA HIS A 232 -9.67 -2.51 -6.71
C HIS A 232 -8.44 -2.50 -7.62
N ARG A 233 -8.60 -2.28 -8.93
CA ARG A 233 -7.51 -2.39 -9.90
C ARG A 233 -6.28 -1.55 -9.58
N MET A 234 -6.48 -0.34 -9.04
CA MET A 234 -5.36 0.54 -8.70
C MET A 234 -4.47 -0.10 -7.64
N LYS A 235 -5.07 -0.53 -6.52
CA LYS A 235 -4.36 -1.21 -5.42
C LYS A 235 -3.75 -2.54 -5.83
N ALA A 236 -4.42 -3.29 -6.72
CA ALA A 236 -3.85 -4.51 -7.30
C ALA A 236 -2.60 -4.21 -8.14
N ALA A 237 -2.63 -3.14 -8.95
CA ALA A 237 -1.47 -2.69 -9.72
C ALA A 237 -0.35 -2.10 -8.85
N GLU A 238 -0.66 -1.47 -7.72
CA GLU A 238 0.33 -1.04 -6.71
C GLU A 238 1.09 -2.23 -6.13
N PHE A 239 0.38 -3.29 -5.71
CA PHE A 239 1.02 -4.53 -5.27
C PHE A 239 1.94 -5.11 -6.36
N LEU A 240 1.42 -5.21 -7.61
CA LEU A 240 2.19 -5.76 -8.73
C LEU A 240 3.43 -4.91 -9.05
N SER A 241 3.33 -3.60 -8.90
CA SER A 241 4.45 -2.67 -9.11
C SER A 241 5.55 -2.91 -8.08
N VAL A 242 5.18 -3.03 -6.80
CA VAL A 242 6.13 -3.30 -5.71
C VAL A 242 6.80 -4.67 -5.87
N ILE A 243 6.05 -5.74 -6.18
CA ILE A 243 6.64 -7.07 -6.31
C ILE A 243 7.52 -7.18 -7.57
N SER A 244 7.12 -6.57 -8.70
CA SER A 244 7.88 -6.64 -9.96
C SER A 244 9.16 -5.80 -9.93
N ASP A 245 9.22 -4.70 -9.18
CA ASP A 245 10.45 -3.90 -9.02
C ASP A 245 11.40 -4.47 -7.95
N ARG A 246 11.11 -5.65 -7.37
CA ARG A 246 12.01 -6.26 -6.38
C ARG A 246 13.41 -6.51 -6.97
N ARG A 247 14.39 -5.91 -6.30
CA ARG A 247 15.83 -6.12 -6.54
C ARG A 247 16.36 -7.19 -5.58
N GLY A 248 17.51 -7.74 -5.89
CA GLY A 248 18.11 -8.86 -5.14
C GLY A 248 19.11 -9.65 -5.98
N LYS A 249 19.47 -10.84 -5.52
CA LYS A 249 20.32 -11.77 -6.30
C LYS A 249 19.58 -12.28 -7.53
N TYR A 250 20.32 -12.86 -8.47
CA TYR A 250 19.74 -13.41 -9.70
C TYR A 250 18.69 -14.47 -9.40
N GLU A 251 19.01 -15.43 -8.54
CA GLU A 251 18.16 -16.58 -8.21
C GLU A 251 16.86 -16.16 -7.50
N GLU A 252 16.93 -15.14 -6.65
CA GLU A 252 15.79 -14.60 -5.90
C GLU A 252 14.75 -13.93 -6.81
N ARG A 253 15.18 -13.44 -7.99
CA ARG A 253 14.30 -12.74 -8.95
C ARG A 253 13.69 -13.66 -10.00
N LEU A 254 14.23 -14.87 -10.19
CA LEU A 254 13.70 -15.83 -11.17
C LEU A 254 12.19 -16.06 -11.10
N PRO A 255 11.55 -16.15 -9.90
CA PRO A 255 10.11 -16.34 -9.81
C PRO A 255 9.30 -15.20 -10.45
N LEU A 256 9.85 -13.98 -10.56
CA LEU A 256 9.15 -12.85 -11.18
C LEU A 256 8.82 -13.09 -12.66
N LEU A 257 9.58 -13.93 -13.36
CA LEU A 257 9.27 -14.31 -14.75
C LEU A 257 7.93 -15.05 -14.86
N GLN A 258 7.44 -15.67 -13.78
CA GLN A 258 6.13 -16.31 -13.77
C GLN A 258 4.99 -15.28 -13.93
N LEU A 259 5.17 -14.02 -13.52
CA LEU A 259 4.14 -12.97 -13.69
C LEU A 259 3.74 -12.78 -15.16
N PHE A 260 4.63 -13.10 -16.11
CA PHE A 260 4.29 -13.00 -17.53
C PHE A 260 3.13 -13.93 -17.90
N SER A 261 3.11 -15.15 -17.34
CA SER A 261 2.03 -16.11 -17.63
C SER A 261 0.72 -15.73 -16.97
N TYR A 262 0.73 -14.94 -15.90
CA TYR A 262 -0.48 -14.40 -15.29
C TYR A 262 -1.00 -13.16 -16.02
N LEU A 263 -0.11 -12.22 -16.37
CA LEU A 263 -0.49 -10.89 -16.88
C LEU A 263 -0.73 -10.83 -18.39
N PHE A 264 -0.13 -11.73 -19.17
CA PHE A 264 -0.23 -11.69 -20.63
C PHE A 264 -0.94 -12.93 -21.18
N GLN A 265 -2.07 -13.28 -20.55
CA GLN A 265 -2.98 -14.34 -21.02
C GLN A 265 -3.92 -13.84 -22.13
N ASN A 266 -4.51 -14.76 -22.88
CA ASN A 266 -5.54 -14.41 -23.87
C ASN A 266 -6.77 -13.81 -23.16
N GLY A 267 -7.27 -12.67 -23.66
CA GLY A 267 -8.46 -12.01 -23.10
C GLY A 267 -8.20 -11.17 -21.85
N SER A 268 -6.95 -10.76 -21.62
CA SER A 268 -6.58 -9.86 -20.51
C SER A 268 -7.13 -8.45 -20.75
N HIS A 269 -8.36 -8.18 -20.31
CA HIS A 269 -9.06 -6.92 -20.58
C HIS A 269 -8.28 -5.66 -20.16
N TYR A 270 -7.45 -5.76 -19.12
CA TYR A 270 -6.60 -4.66 -18.67
C TYR A 270 -5.46 -4.32 -19.65
N ASN A 271 -4.95 -5.30 -20.42
CA ASN A 271 -3.99 -5.05 -21.50
C ASN A 271 -4.67 -4.34 -22.69
N ASP A 272 -5.93 -4.69 -22.95
CA ASP A 272 -6.71 -4.12 -24.03
C ASP A 272 -7.10 -2.66 -23.76
N LEU A 273 -7.01 -2.18 -22.51
CA LEU A 273 -7.31 -0.78 -22.18
C LEU A 273 -6.47 0.19 -23.01
N TYR A 274 -5.22 -0.12 -23.32
CA TYR A 274 -4.36 0.72 -24.17
C TYR A 274 -4.83 0.79 -25.62
N THR A 275 -5.65 -0.16 -26.09
CA THR A 275 -6.23 -0.11 -27.43
C THR A 275 -7.43 0.84 -27.51
N VAL A 276 -8.07 1.15 -26.38
CA VAL A 276 -9.27 1.98 -26.31
C VAL A 276 -8.89 3.46 -26.37
N ILE A 277 -8.72 3.97 -27.59
CA ILE A 277 -8.43 5.39 -27.88
C ILE A 277 -9.72 6.20 -27.73
N LYS A 278 -10.03 6.63 -26.50
CA LYS A 278 -11.10 7.61 -26.23
C LYS A 278 -10.48 8.92 -25.77
N THR A 279 -10.81 10.00 -26.46
CA THR A 279 -10.34 11.37 -26.17
C THR A 279 -10.77 11.91 -24.81
N GLN A 280 -11.72 11.24 -24.15
CA GLN A 280 -12.19 11.49 -22.78
C GLN A 280 -12.26 10.15 -22.02
N GLN A 281 -11.12 9.58 -21.66
CA GLN A 281 -11.07 8.51 -20.66
C GLN A 281 -11.36 9.11 -19.27
N SER A 282 -11.98 8.35 -18.37
CA SER A 282 -12.08 8.78 -16.97
C SER A 282 -10.68 8.90 -16.37
N ASN A 283 -10.49 9.87 -15.46
CA ASN A 283 -9.21 10.05 -14.76
C ASN A 283 -8.76 8.75 -14.09
N ASP A 284 -9.68 8.00 -13.48
CA ASP A 284 -9.39 6.72 -12.82
C ASP A 284 -8.78 5.67 -13.77
N ILE A 285 -9.29 5.56 -15.00
CA ILE A 285 -8.76 4.61 -16.00
C ILE A 285 -7.38 5.08 -16.46
N TYR A 286 -7.21 6.37 -16.69
CA TYR A 286 -5.94 6.94 -17.13
C TYR A 286 -4.85 6.80 -16.06
N ASP A 287 -5.17 7.02 -14.79
CA ASP A 287 -4.23 6.85 -13.69
C ASP A 287 -3.90 5.36 -13.48
N PHE A 288 -4.89 4.47 -13.62
CA PHE A 288 -4.64 3.03 -13.62
C PHE A 288 -3.69 2.63 -14.77
N MET A 289 -3.87 3.15 -15.98
CA MET A 289 -2.97 2.89 -17.11
C MET A 289 -1.54 3.30 -16.81
N LYS A 290 -1.33 4.47 -16.17
CA LYS A 290 0.02 4.89 -15.77
C LYS A 290 0.62 3.89 -14.77
N GLN A 291 -0.14 3.52 -13.74
CA GLN A 291 0.32 2.58 -12.72
C GLN A 291 0.64 1.21 -13.34
N TYR A 292 -0.22 0.71 -14.23
CA TYR A 292 -0.02 -0.56 -14.89
C TYR A 292 1.14 -0.53 -15.89
N ALA A 293 1.39 0.60 -16.57
CA ALA A 293 2.58 0.77 -17.40
C ALA A 293 3.88 0.69 -16.57
N MET A 294 3.86 1.16 -15.32
CA MET A 294 4.99 0.98 -14.40
C MET A 294 5.22 -0.51 -14.05
N VAL A 295 4.15 -1.29 -13.84
CA VAL A 295 4.26 -2.75 -13.65
C VAL A 295 4.93 -3.41 -14.86
N ILE A 296 4.48 -3.08 -16.08
CA ILE A 296 5.03 -3.63 -17.32
C ILE A 296 6.50 -3.20 -17.49
N THR A 297 6.83 -1.96 -17.13
CA THR A 297 8.21 -1.45 -17.19
C THR A 297 9.12 -2.19 -16.22
N ALA A 298 8.68 -2.40 -14.98
CA ALA A 298 9.43 -3.18 -14.00
C ALA A 298 9.62 -4.64 -14.48
N LEU A 299 8.60 -5.27 -15.07
CA LEU A 299 8.74 -6.61 -15.66
C LEU A 299 9.69 -6.63 -16.86
N CYS A 300 9.69 -5.57 -17.68
CA CYS A 300 10.65 -5.41 -18.78
C CYS A 300 12.09 -5.36 -18.25
N ASP A 301 12.33 -4.60 -17.16
CA ASP A 301 13.62 -4.55 -16.48
C ASP A 301 14.04 -5.93 -15.97
N GLN A 302 13.12 -6.69 -15.33
CA GLN A 302 13.40 -8.04 -14.86
C GLN A 302 13.74 -8.99 -16.01
N LEU A 303 12.99 -8.91 -17.12
CA LEU A 303 13.26 -9.70 -18.32
C LEU A 303 14.65 -9.38 -18.89
N CYS A 304 15.00 -8.09 -19.02
CA CYS A 304 16.32 -7.66 -19.47
C CYS A 304 17.44 -8.17 -18.58
N TYR A 305 17.25 -8.13 -17.26
CA TYR A 305 18.25 -8.57 -16.29
C TYR A 305 18.42 -10.10 -16.25
N LEU A 306 17.32 -10.86 -16.38
CA LEU A 306 17.32 -12.32 -16.21
C LEU A 306 17.54 -13.09 -17.52
N CYS A 307 17.15 -12.51 -18.66
CA CYS A 307 17.21 -13.16 -19.96
C CYS A 307 18.14 -12.46 -20.97
N GLY A 308 18.57 -11.23 -20.68
CA GLY A 308 19.50 -10.46 -21.51
C GLY A 308 20.97 -10.62 -21.09
N GLY A 309 21.87 -9.98 -21.86
CA GLY A 309 23.30 -9.87 -21.54
C GLY A 309 24.22 -11.00 -22.07
N GLU A 310 25.53 -10.77 -21.93
CA GLU A 310 26.63 -11.58 -22.48
C GLU A 310 27.09 -12.74 -21.58
N ASP A 311 26.66 -12.79 -20.32
CA ASP A 311 27.09 -13.82 -19.36
C ASP A 311 26.38 -15.16 -19.66
N LEU A 312 26.98 -15.94 -20.55
CA LEU A 312 26.48 -17.23 -21.05
C LEU A 312 26.13 -18.23 -19.93
N ASN A 313 26.69 -18.06 -18.73
CA ASN A 313 26.48 -18.96 -17.60
C ASN A 313 25.23 -18.64 -16.77
N LYS A 314 24.54 -17.52 -17.03
CA LYS A 314 23.36 -17.04 -16.27
C LYS A 314 22.19 -16.64 -17.16
N LYS A 315 21.93 -17.42 -18.22
CA LYS A 315 20.83 -17.10 -19.15
C LYS A 315 19.62 -17.98 -18.88
N THR A 316 18.60 -17.42 -18.24
CA THR A 316 17.29 -18.09 -18.13
C THR A 316 16.51 -17.93 -19.44
N SER A 317 15.74 -18.95 -19.81
CA SER A 317 14.89 -18.93 -21.00
C SER A 317 13.85 -17.82 -20.94
N LEU A 318 13.56 -17.21 -22.09
CA LEU A 318 12.50 -16.22 -22.21
C LEU A 318 11.14 -16.82 -21.84
N PRO A 319 10.25 -16.06 -21.17
CA PRO A 319 8.88 -16.48 -20.93
C PRO A 319 8.13 -16.75 -22.23
N GLU A 320 7.21 -17.70 -22.22
CA GLU A 320 6.39 -18.05 -23.39
C GLU A 320 5.62 -16.83 -23.94
N GLN A 321 5.15 -15.94 -23.05
CA GLN A 321 4.37 -14.76 -23.41
C GLN A 321 5.21 -13.68 -24.12
N PHE A 322 6.54 -13.78 -24.02
CA PHE A 322 7.45 -13.01 -24.86
C PHE A 322 7.56 -13.67 -26.24
N SER A 323 7.87 -14.96 -26.28
CA SER A 323 8.08 -15.73 -27.52
C SER A 323 6.86 -15.79 -28.42
N ASN A 324 5.65 -15.83 -27.86
CA ASN A 324 4.39 -15.81 -28.61
C ASN A 324 3.91 -14.39 -28.97
N GLY A 325 4.70 -13.35 -28.66
CA GLY A 325 4.47 -11.97 -29.06
C GLY A 325 3.45 -11.19 -28.22
N LYS A 326 2.80 -11.79 -27.22
CA LYS A 326 1.77 -11.10 -26.42
C LYS A 326 2.32 -9.91 -25.63
N PHE A 327 3.47 -10.08 -24.97
CA PHE A 327 4.13 -8.99 -24.28
C PHE A 327 4.52 -7.86 -25.25
N LEU A 328 5.10 -8.22 -26.40
CA LEU A 328 5.51 -7.25 -27.43
C LEU A 328 4.31 -6.48 -28.01
N GLN A 329 3.16 -7.13 -28.16
CA GLN A 329 1.92 -6.48 -28.60
C GLN A 329 1.49 -5.38 -27.62
N VAL A 330 1.59 -5.61 -26.31
CA VAL A 330 1.30 -4.58 -25.29
C VAL A 330 2.27 -3.40 -25.39
N LEU A 331 3.56 -3.65 -25.64
CA LEU A 331 4.52 -2.56 -25.83
C LEU A 331 4.24 -1.72 -27.08
N LEU A 332 3.79 -2.36 -28.16
CA LEU A 332 3.38 -1.67 -29.38
C LEU A 332 2.12 -0.83 -29.18
N THR A 333 1.11 -1.35 -28.46
CA THR A 333 -0.11 -0.57 -28.16
C THR A 333 0.20 0.63 -27.26
N LEU A 334 1.13 0.48 -26.30
CA LEU A 334 1.64 1.60 -25.50
C LEU A 334 2.27 2.68 -26.39
N MET A 335 3.21 2.33 -27.27
CA MET A 335 3.86 3.30 -28.18
C MET A 335 2.86 4.07 -29.06
N GLN A 336 1.81 3.40 -29.50
CA GLN A 336 0.76 3.97 -30.36
C GLN A 336 -0.32 4.73 -29.57
N HIS A 337 -0.25 4.72 -28.24
CA HIS A 337 -1.24 5.37 -27.41
C HIS A 337 -1.22 6.90 -27.59
N PRO A 338 -2.39 7.58 -27.71
CA PRO A 338 -2.48 9.02 -27.94
C PRO A 338 -1.85 9.89 -26.84
N SER A 339 -1.86 9.39 -25.60
CA SER A 339 -1.19 10.08 -24.49
C SER A 339 0.33 9.92 -24.64
N ILE A 340 1.00 11.04 -24.89
CA ILE A 340 2.48 11.14 -24.94
C ILE A 340 3.10 10.51 -23.68
N TYR A 341 2.52 10.77 -22.50
CA TYR A 341 3.02 10.22 -21.24
C TYR A 341 2.98 8.68 -21.21
N ILE A 342 1.93 8.07 -21.78
CA ILE A 342 1.78 6.61 -21.78
C ILE A 342 2.70 6.00 -22.84
N SER A 343 2.82 6.63 -24.01
CA SER A 343 3.68 6.13 -25.08
C SER A 343 5.17 6.20 -24.75
N LEU A 344 5.59 7.15 -23.90
CA LEU A 344 6.96 7.22 -23.36
C LEU A 344 7.40 5.93 -22.66
N TYR A 345 6.52 5.28 -21.89
CA TYR A 345 6.83 3.97 -21.29
C TYR A 345 7.13 2.91 -22.35
N GLY A 346 6.31 2.86 -23.41
CA GLY A 346 6.53 1.95 -24.55
C GLY A 346 7.89 2.16 -25.20
N TYR A 347 8.25 3.42 -25.52
CA TYR A 347 9.53 3.75 -26.13
C TYR A 347 10.73 3.36 -25.25
N GLN A 348 10.64 3.63 -23.95
CA GLN A 348 11.69 3.29 -23.00
C GLN A 348 11.91 1.77 -22.90
N MET A 349 10.83 0.99 -22.79
CA MET A 349 10.91 -0.48 -22.72
C MET A 349 11.50 -1.08 -24.00
N TRP A 350 11.09 -0.62 -25.18
CA TRP A 350 11.70 -1.07 -26.43
C TRP A 350 13.20 -0.79 -26.50
N LEU A 351 13.62 0.40 -26.07
CA LEU A 351 15.03 0.75 -26.00
C LEU A 351 15.80 -0.18 -25.03
N GLN A 352 15.20 -0.52 -23.88
CA GLN A 352 15.79 -1.46 -22.92
C GLN A 352 15.97 -2.85 -23.51
N LEU A 353 14.93 -3.41 -24.14
CA LEU A 353 14.97 -4.75 -24.77
C LEU A 353 16.05 -4.85 -25.85
N ILE A 354 16.16 -3.82 -26.70
CA ILE A 354 17.17 -3.77 -27.76
C ILE A 354 18.58 -3.71 -27.14
N LYS A 355 18.80 -2.85 -26.13
CA LYS A 355 20.10 -2.73 -25.44
C LYS A 355 20.50 -4.01 -24.70
N ALA A 356 19.52 -4.77 -24.22
CA ALA A 356 19.75 -6.02 -23.49
C ALA A 356 20.10 -7.21 -24.39
N ASN A 357 20.09 -7.03 -25.73
CA ASN A 357 20.34 -8.09 -26.71
C ASN A 357 19.46 -9.34 -26.49
N ILE A 358 18.18 -9.12 -26.15
CA ILE A 358 17.22 -10.20 -25.91
C ILE A 358 16.80 -10.89 -27.21
N PHE A 359 16.72 -10.15 -28.30
CA PHE A 359 16.28 -10.65 -29.60
C PHE A 359 17.43 -11.37 -30.33
N GLN A 360 17.09 -12.39 -31.10
CA GLN A 360 18.03 -13.01 -32.04
C GLN A 360 18.10 -12.19 -33.35
N ASP A 361 19.16 -12.37 -34.14
CA ASP A 361 19.35 -11.64 -35.41
C ASP A 361 18.14 -11.75 -36.36
N ASN A 362 17.50 -12.93 -36.41
CA ASN A 362 16.30 -13.16 -37.21
C ASN A 362 15.06 -12.43 -36.67
N ASP A 363 14.99 -12.22 -35.35
CA ASP A 363 13.84 -11.53 -34.73
C ASP A 363 13.84 -10.04 -35.08
N TYR A 364 15.02 -9.42 -35.15
CA TYR A 364 15.16 -8.00 -35.52
C TYR A 364 14.60 -7.70 -36.92
N GLN A 365 14.72 -8.63 -37.88
CA GLN A 365 14.17 -8.44 -39.23
C GLN A 365 12.65 -8.28 -39.23
N ASN A 366 11.96 -8.96 -38.32
CA ASN A 366 10.50 -8.93 -38.20
C ASN A 366 10.02 -7.79 -37.30
N ILE A 367 10.73 -7.54 -36.19
CA ILE A 367 10.29 -6.61 -35.14
C ILE A 367 10.62 -5.16 -35.50
N LEU A 368 11.81 -4.90 -36.04
CA LEU A 368 12.30 -3.54 -36.26
C LEU A 368 11.39 -2.72 -37.19
N PRO A 369 10.86 -3.25 -38.32
CA PRO A 369 9.93 -2.49 -39.16
C PRO A 369 8.65 -2.06 -38.43
N ILE A 370 8.14 -2.90 -37.52
CA ILE A 370 6.91 -2.65 -36.77
C ILE A 370 7.15 -1.53 -35.74
N VAL A 371 8.25 -1.61 -35.00
CA VAL A 371 8.65 -0.61 -33.99
C VAL A 371 8.96 0.74 -34.66
N LEU A 372 9.69 0.75 -35.78
CA LEU A 372 9.98 1.97 -36.53
C LEU A 372 8.70 2.63 -37.07
N ARG A 373 7.74 1.84 -37.57
CA ARG A 373 6.45 2.36 -38.02
C ARG A 373 5.67 3.00 -36.86
N ALA A 374 5.67 2.37 -35.69
CA ALA A 374 5.04 2.94 -34.49
C ALA A 374 5.72 4.25 -34.04
N LEU A 375 7.06 4.34 -34.13
CA LEU A 375 7.83 5.57 -33.86
C LEU A 375 7.47 6.71 -34.82
N CYS A 376 7.27 6.43 -36.12
CA CYS A 376 6.93 7.47 -37.09
C CYS A 376 5.66 8.26 -36.73
N HIS A 377 4.69 7.62 -36.07
CA HIS A 377 3.46 8.31 -35.64
C HIS A 377 3.69 9.35 -34.53
N SER A 378 4.74 9.21 -33.72
CA SER A 378 5.03 10.11 -32.59
C SER A 378 6.08 11.19 -32.90
N LEU A 379 6.85 11.03 -33.97
CA LEU A 379 7.82 12.04 -34.43
C LEU A 379 7.16 13.29 -35.04
N VAL A 380 5.87 13.20 -35.40
CA VAL A 380 5.11 14.34 -35.91
C VAL A 380 4.64 15.20 -34.74
N LYS A 381 5.09 16.46 -34.71
CA LYS A 381 4.64 17.44 -33.71
C LYS A 381 3.12 17.65 -33.86
N GLN A 382 2.36 17.08 -32.93
CA GLN A 382 0.93 17.31 -32.82
C GLN A 382 0.67 18.74 -32.33
N PRO A 383 -0.30 19.49 -32.90
CA PRO A 383 -0.66 20.79 -32.38
C PRO A 383 -1.15 20.65 -30.92
N TYR A 384 -0.70 21.54 -30.04
CA TYR A 384 -1.25 21.61 -28.68
C TYR A 384 -2.77 21.78 -28.77
N LYS A 385 -3.53 20.97 -28.03
CA LYS A 385 -4.97 21.19 -27.87
C LYS A 385 -5.13 22.59 -27.28
N LYS A 386 -5.58 23.55 -28.10
CA LYS A 386 -6.07 24.83 -27.58
C LYS A 386 -7.25 24.45 -26.69
N THR A 387 -7.13 24.70 -25.39
CA THR A 387 -8.28 24.66 -24.50
C THR A 387 -9.23 25.74 -25.00
N ASP A 388 -10.42 25.35 -25.45
CA ASP A 388 -11.51 26.29 -25.73
C ASP A 388 -11.90 26.97 -24.41
N VAL A 389 -11.19 28.04 -24.08
CA VAL A 389 -11.55 29.01 -23.02
C VAL A 389 -12.07 30.31 -23.65
N GLU A 390 -12.21 30.38 -24.97
CA GLU A 390 -12.76 31.54 -25.68
C GLU A 390 -14.11 31.23 -26.36
N GLN A 391 -15.10 30.79 -25.59
CA GLN A 391 -16.52 31.04 -25.94
C GLN A 391 -17.30 31.43 -24.68
N GLY A 392 -17.08 32.67 -24.27
CA GLY A 392 -17.85 33.39 -23.26
C GLY A 392 -17.68 34.88 -23.50
N LYS A 393 -18.15 35.35 -24.66
CA LYS A 393 -18.46 36.76 -24.91
C LYS A 393 -19.96 36.95 -24.78
#